data_AF-A0A4T2C9N8-F1
#
_entry.id   AF-A0A4T2C9N8-F1
#
_cell.length_a   1.000
_cell.length_b   1.000
_cell.length_c   1.000
_cell.angle_alpha   90.00
_cell.angle_beta   90.00
_cell.angle_gamma   90.00
#
_symmetry.space_group_name_H-M   'P 1'
#
loop_
_entity.id
_entity.type
_entity.pdbx_description
1 polymer ?
#
loop_
_entity_poly.entity_id
_entity_poly.type
_entity_poly.pdbx_seq_one_letter_code
_entity_poly.pdbx_strand_id
1 'polypeptide(L)'
;MAGRVGVLPTLRENPKAAPHAPPVGNTPQDASRVRVISCTGTAEHQACPSAPGRHRDQAREEMTEETARTARQRTEVATGVSTDVEVRRSGGLARPVRRPGATVAVYDTVTEGMTGWQFLRTWRWFAFIASAIVFAVVCVLLAQWQLDRGLQASADNSIVSANFAAAPVALEKALPTLGSYDATQSWQRVSATGVYLADDELVARNRSNNGSNGFEVITPLQLSDGSVFMVDRGWVAPSATNALAPGEITPPAAGTVDVVVQLRPSEAAQGTANAPGNQIASITLSRIHDRFGTDVYTGAYGVLNSQSPAANPGLAAIQTTMPTEDVGLHYSYLVQWVFFALIGFLALGFAMRKEYRQLNSDDPEERERASARLKKRARKPFSDEELEDEEIDGFLPLTRWGVSGTAGDPKP
;
A
#
# COMPACT_ATOMS: atom_id res chain seq x y z
N MET A 1 -29.22 42.98 27.37
CA MET A 1 -29.41 43.00 28.84
C MET A 1 -30.67 42.21 29.20
N ALA A 2 -30.95 41.99 30.49
CA ALA A 2 -32.01 41.11 31.05
C ALA A 2 -33.44 41.34 30.49
N GLY A 3 -34.40 40.42 30.63
CA GLY A 3 -34.39 39.08 31.27
C GLY A 3 -35.81 38.62 31.70
N ARG A 4 -35.91 37.54 32.51
CA ARG A 4 -37.13 36.75 32.89
C ARG A 4 -37.66 35.85 31.76
N VAL A 5 -37.91 34.54 31.90
CA VAL A 5 -38.17 33.57 33.00
C VAL A 5 -39.60 33.50 33.53
N GLY A 6 -40.26 32.38 33.21
CA GLY A 6 -41.39 31.72 33.91
C GLY A 6 -41.21 30.20 33.70
N VAL A 7 -40.98 29.35 34.72
CA VAL A 7 -41.86 28.87 35.81
C VAL A 7 -42.77 27.71 35.37
N LEU A 8 -42.48 26.50 35.92
CA LEU A 8 -43.31 25.29 35.82
C LEU A 8 -44.46 25.30 36.85
N PRO A 9 -45.55 24.58 36.53
CA PRO A 9 -46.03 23.45 37.36
C PRO A 9 -46.47 22.24 36.49
N THR A 10 -46.68 21.01 36.96
CA THR A 10 -46.45 20.33 38.27
C THR A 10 -46.29 18.82 38.03
N LEU A 11 -45.67 18.10 38.98
CA LEU A 11 -45.64 16.63 38.99
C LEU A 11 -46.97 16.01 39.45
N ARG A 12 -47.24 14.77 39.01
CA ARG A 12 -48.18 13.84 39.67
C ARG A 12 -47.63 12.41 39.62
N GLU A 13 -47.94 11.61 40.63
CA GLU A 13 -47.23 10.37 40.96
C GLU A 13 -47.98 9.10 40.52
N ASN A 14 -47.23 8.09 40.03
CA ASN A 14 -47.29 6.63 40.37
C ASN A 14 -48.64 5.84 40.33
N PRO A 15 -48.68 4.49 40.52
CA PRO A 15 -47.58 3.51 40.69
C PRO A 15 -47.63 2.24 39.80
N LYS A 16 -46.56 1.43 39.90
CA LYS A 16 -46.49 -0.06 39.82
C LYS A 16 -47.42 -0.84 38.86
N ALA A 17 -46.81 -1.65 37.98
CA ALA A 17 -46.83 -3.11 38.11
C ALA A 17 -45.86 -3.83 37.13
N ALA A 18 -45.13 -4.82 37.64
CA ALA A 18 -44.65 -6.01 36.92
C ALA A 18 -45.11 -7.23 37.75
N PRO A 19 -45.24 -8.45 37.18
CA PRO A 19 -44.27 -9.49 37.57
C PRO A 19 -44.07 -10.70 36.61
N HIS A 20 -43.15 -11.59 37.03
CA HIS A 20 -43.08 -13.06 36.80
C HIS A 20 -42.63 -13.70 35.47
N ALA A 21 -41.39 -14.21 35.53
CA ALA A 21 -41.03 -15.61 35.17
C ALA A 21 -41.04 -16.48 36.48
N PRO A 22 -40.57 -17.76 36.59
CA PRO A 22 -39.75 -18.63 35.70
C PRO A 22 -40.62 -19.78 35.08
N PRO A 23 -40.40 -21.13 35.12
CA PRO A 23 -39.52 -22.01 35.92
C PRO A 23 -38.31 -22.62 35.13
N VAL A 24 -37.91 -23.87 35.41
CA VAL A 24 -36.75 -24.63 34.86
C VAL A 24 -37.12 -26.11 34.64
N GLY A 25 -36.43 -26.82 33.73
CA GLY A 25 -36.50 -28.28 33.54
C GLY A 25 -35.12 -28.91 33.27
N ASN A 26 -34.90 -30.17 33.67
CA ASN A 26 -33.56 -30.78 33.77
C ASN A 26 -33.17 -31.75 32.62
N THR A 27 -31.87 -32.05 32.55
CA THR A 27 -31.24 -33.09 31.72
C THR A 27 -31.55 -34.52 32.22
N PRO A 28 -31.29 -35.56 31.40
CA PRO A 28 -30.05 -36.32 31.63
C PRO A 28 -29.32 -36.86 30.36
N GLN A 29 -28.23 -37.57 30.63
CA GLN A 29 -27.22 -38.21 29.77
C GLN A 29 -27.75 -39.17 28.69
N ASP A 30 -26.97 -39.35 27.61
CA ASP A 30 -26.40 -40.66 27.24
C ASP A 30 -25.04 -40.48 26.50
N ALA A 31 -24.23 -41.54 26.40
CA ALA A 31 -22.92 -41.55 25.75
C ALA A 31 -22.69 -42.83 24.93
N SER A 32 -22.60 -42.71 23.60
CA SER A 32 -22.39 -43.87 22.70
C SER A 32 -21.35 -43.65 21.61
N ARG A 33 -20.20 -44.32 21.81
CA ARG A 33 -19.27 -44.89 20.82
C ARG A 33 -19.65 -44.75 19.32
N VAL A 34 -18.86 -43.99 18.56
CA VAL A 34 -18.70 -44.20 17.11
C VAL A 34 -17.52 -45.16 16.87
N ARG A 35 -17.65 -46.08 15.91
CA ARG A 35 -16.67 -47.16 15.66
C ARG A 35 -15.58 -46.73 14.69
N VAL A 36 -14.38 -47.28 14.91
CA VAL A 36 -13.38 -47.45 13.84
C VAL A 36 -13.93 -48.41 12.79
N ILE A 37 -13.80 -48.05 11.52
CA ILE A 37 -13.79 -48.98 10.38
C ILE A 37 -12.51 -48.68 9.59
N SER A 38 -11.78 -49.72 9.21
CA SER A 38 -10.50 -49.62 8.49
C SER A 38 -10.32 -50.85 7.59
N CYS A 39 -9.39 -50.76 6.64
CA CYS A 39 -9.10 -51.74 5.59
C CYS A 39 -10.23 -51.90 4.53
N THR A 40 -9.95 -52.15 3.25
CA THR A 40 -8.72 -52.59 2.56
C THR A 40 -8.36 -51.67 1.37
N GLY A 41 -7.16 -51.67 0.79
CA GLY A 41 -5.91 -52.33 1.22
C GLY A 41 -5.04 -52.83 0.05
N THR A 42 -3.81 -52.32 -0.04
CA THR A 42 -2.61 -52.91 -0.70
C THR A 42 -1.44 -51.97 -0.35
N ALA A 43 -0.26 -52.32 0.15
CA ALA A 43 0.42 -53.53 0.64
C ALA A 43 1.84 -53.55 0.03
N GLU A 44 2.83 -53.11 0.81
CA GLU A 44 4.18 -53.68 0.75
C GLU A 44 4.83 -53.63 2.13
N HIS A 45 5.88 -54.42 2.35
CA HIS A 45 6.43 -54.71 3.68
C HIS A 45 7.86 -54.18 3.85
N GLN A 46 8.16 -53.63 5.02
CA GLN A 46 9.34 -54.06 5.78
C GLN A 46 9.18 -53.80 7.29
N ALA A 47 9.78 -54.67 8.10
CA ALA A 47 9.60 -54.70 9.56
C ALA A 47 10.82 -54.13 10.31
N CYS A 48 10.61 -53.66 11.53
CA CYS A 48 11.64 -53.07 12.38
C CYS A 48 11.77 -53.85 13.71
N PRO A 49 12.97 -54.35 14.09
CA PRO A 49 13.21 -55.05 15.35
C PRO A 49 13.47 -54.10 16.54
N SER A 50 13.48 -54.63 17.76
CA SER A 50 13.41 -53.85 19.00
C SER A 50 14.63 -53.99 19.93
N ALA A 51 14.97 -52.89 20.61
CA ALA A 51 15.90 -52.78 21.77
C ALA A 51 17.40 -53.11 21.49
N PRO A 52 18.34 -52.81 22.41
CA PRO A 52 18.23 -52.14 23.72
C PRO A 52 19.06 -50.85 23.86
N GLY A 53 18.93 -50.14 24.99
CA GLY A 53 19.72 -48.95 25.31
C GLY A 53 20.84 -49.19 26.34
N ARG A 54 22.09 -48.82 26.01
CA ARG A 54 23.19 -48.61 26.99
C ARG A 54 24.36 -47.77 26.41
N HIS A 55 24.07 -46.58 25.86
CA HIS A 55 25.11 -45.74 25.22
C HIS A 55 25.00 -44.21 25.43
N ARG A 56 24.06 -43.73 26.27
CA ARG A 56 23.75 -42.29 26.33
C ARG A 56 24.61 -41.46 27.29
N ASP A 57 25.34 -42.11 28.19
CA ASP A 57 26.06 -41.44 29.29
C ASP A 57 27.54 -41.16 28.93
N GLN A 58 28.25 -42.10 28.30
CA GLN A 58 29.66 -41.88 27.86
C GLN A 58 29.80 -40.68 26.92
N ALA A 59 28.90 -40.54 25.94
CA ALA A 59 28.89 -39.42 24.99
C ALA A 59 28.64 -38.05 25.62
N ARG A 60 28.28 -38.00 26.93
CA ARG A 60 28.10 -36.75 27.67
C ARG A 60 29.35 -36.33 28.45
N GLU A 61 30.22 -37.26 28.81
CA GLU A 61 31.48 -36.98 29.53
C GLU A 61 32.60 -36.55 28.56
N GLU A 62 32.74 -37.21 27.40
CA GLU A 62 33.76 -36.86 26.38
C GLU A 62 33.62 -35.41 25.90
N MET A 63 32.39 -34.96 25.62
CA MET A 63 32.10 -33.59 25.16
C MET A 63 32.45 -32.52 26.21
N THR A 64 32.45 -32.86 27.51
CA THR A 64 32.88 -31.94 28.57
C THR A 64 34.40 -31.82 28.70
N GLU A 65 35.17 -32.88 28.42
CA GLU A 65 36.64 -32.77 28.41
C GLU A 65 37.16 -31.95 27.23
N GLU A 66 36.64 -32.19 26.02
CA GLU A 66 37.12 -31.50 24.81
C GLU A 66 36.91 -29.99 24.91
N THR A 67 35.72 -29.57 25.38
CA THR A 67 35.40 -28.16 25.67
C THR A 67 36.37 -27.54 26.70
N ALA A 68 36.75 -28.29 27.74
CA ALA A 68 37.68 -27.83 28.78
C ALA A 68 39.14 -27.69 28.26
N ARG A 69 39.58 -28.57 27.35
CA ARG A 69 40.90 -28.47 26.71
C ARG A 69 40.99 -27.23 25.81
N THR A 70 39.97 -26.99 24.98
CA THR A 70 39.90 -25.79 24.12
C THR A 70 39.93 -24.48 24.94
N ALA A 71 39.29 -24.46 26.12
CA ALA A 71 39.31 -23.30 27.01
C ALA A 71 40.70 -23.00 27.59
N ARG A 72 41.49 -24.02 27.97
CA ARG A 72 42.87 -23.83 28.47
C ARG A 72 43.82 -23.34 27.38
N GLN A 73 43.78 -23.97 26.21
CA GLN A 73 44.69 -23.68 25.10
C GLN A 73 44.54 -22.24 24.55
N ARG A 74 43.41 -21.59 24.78
CA ARG A 74 43.18 -20.17 24.44
C ARG A 74 43.77 -19.18 25.45
N THR A 75 44.15 -19.64 26.64
CA THR A 75 44.65 -18.78 27.73
C THR A 75 46.18 -18.66 27.73
N GLU A 76 46.90 -19.73 27.39
CA GLU A 76 48.37 -19.77 27.41
C GLU A 76 49.03 -18.93 26.30
N VAL A 77 48.31 -18.62 25.22
CA VAL A 77 48.81 -17.75 24.13
C VAL A 77 48.83 -16.26 24.53
N ALA A 78 48.16 -15.88 25.62
CA ALA A 78 48.05 -14.48 26.05
C ALA A 78 49.22 -14.00 26.95
N THR A 79 50.06 -14.90 27.46
CA THR A 79 51.14 -14.59 28.42
C THR A 79 52.52 -14.74 27.78
N GLY A 80 52.87 -13.85 26.85
CA GLY A 80 54.08 -14.02 26.01
C GLY A 80 54.73 -12.76 25.41
N VAL A 81 54.39 -11.55 25.87
CA VAL A 81 55.07 -10.31 25.43
C VAL A 81 55.42 -9.44 26.63
N SER A 82 56.72 -9.30 26.91
CA SER A 82 57.22 -8.28 27.84
C SER A 82 57.26 -6.93 27.15
N THR A 83 56.50 -5.96 27.63
CA THR A 83 56.52 -4.59 27.11
C THR A 83 57.44 -3.71 27.95
N ASP A 84 58.72 -3.63 27.57
CA ASP A 84 59.55 -2.48 27.96
C ASP A 84 59.02 -1.23 27.24
N VAL A 85 58.36 -0.35 28.01
CA VAL A 85 57.77 0.89 27.48
C VAL A 85 58.81 2.00 27.49
N GLU A 86 59.74 1.94 26.54
CA GLU A 86 60.69 3.03 26.28
C GLU A 86 59.92 4.29 25.82
N VAL A 87 60.03 5.39 26.58
CA VAL A 87 59.22 6.60 26.39
C VAL A 87 59.76 7.42 25.23
N ARG A 88 59.36 7.05 24.01
CA ARG A 88 59.79 7.68 22.77
C ARG A 88 59.33 9.14 22.66
N ARG A 89 60.20 10.07 23.08
CA ARG A 89 59.99 11.52 22.99
C ARG A 89 59.69 11.98 21.55
N SER A 90 58.85 13.02 21.47
CA SER A 90 58.32 13.62 20.24
C SER A 90 59.39 14.17 19.30
N GLY A 91 59.20 14.01 17.99
CA GLY A 91 60.03 14.73 16.99
C GLY A 91 60.16 14.09 15.61
N GLY A 92 59.06 14.01 14.84
CA GLY A 92 59.17 13.65 13.41
C GLY A 92 57.86 13.21 12.77
N LEU A 93 57.41 13.93 11.74
CA LEU A 93 56.35 13.47 10.84
C LEU A 93 56.92 12.37 9.92
N ALA A 94 56.78 11.11 10.33
CA ALA A 94 57.05 9.98 9.47
C ALA A 94 56.12 10.03 8.24
N ARG A 95 56.70 10.13 7.04
CA ARG A 95 55.94 9.99 5.78
C ARG A 95 55.17 8.67 5.80
N PRO A 96 53.89 8.64 5.38
CA PRO A 96 53.12 7.40 5.36
C PRO A 96 53.79 6.39 4.42
N VAL A 97 54.24 5.28 4.98
CA VAL A 97 54.90 4.21 4.22
C VAL A 97 53.87 3.54 3.32
N ARG A 98 54.00 3.74 2.01
CA ARG A 98 53.15 3.12 0.98
C ARG A 98 53.27 1.59 1.13
N ARG A 99 52.21 0.91 1.58
CA ARG A 99 52.20 -0.55 1.75
C ARG A 99 52.60 -1.24 0.42
N PRO A 100 53.68 -2.03 0.38
CA PRO A 100 54.02 -2.82 -0.81
C PRO A 100 52.87 -3.79 -1.11
N GLY A 101 52.51 -3.94 -2.39
CA GLY A 101 51.44 -4.86 -2.80
C GLY A 101 50.01 -4.37 -2.59
N ALA A 102 49.79 -3.13 -2.13
CA ALA A 102 48.50 -2.49 -2.36
C ALA A 102 48.32 -2.33 -3.88
N THR A 103 47.37 -3.05 -4.47
CA THR A 103 47.02 -2.94 -5.88
C THR A 103 46.44 -1.55 -6.14
N VAL A 104 47.30 -0.64 -6.60
CA VAL A 104 46.86 0.59 -7.25
C VAL A 104 45.89 0.18 -8.35
N ALA A 105 44.73 0.82 -8.37
CA ALA A 105 43.74 0.66 -9.40
C ALA A 105 44.43 0.77 -10.77
N VAL A 106 44.43 -0.30 -11.58
CA VAL A 106 45.18 -0.34 -12.85
C VAL A 106 44.77 0.82 -13.78
N TYR A 107 43.54 1.31 -13.61
CA TYR A 107 42.92 2.43 -14.29
C TYR A 107 43.41 3.83 -13.86
N ASP A 108 44.05 4.00 -12.69
CA ASP A 108 44.64 5.29 -12.27
C ASP A 108 45.73 5.76 -13.25
N THR A 109 46.50 4.80 -13.80
CA THR A 109 47.62 5.02 -14.74
C THR A 109 47.21 5.75 -16.02
N VAL A 110 45.93 5.67 -16.42
CA VAL A 110 45.38 6.34 -17.61
C VAL A 110 45.14 7.84 -17.36
N THR A 111 45.02 8.25 -16.10
CA THR A 111 44.83 9.64 -15.66
C THR A 111 46.06 10.24 -14.99
N GLU A 112 47.10 9.44 -14.73
CA GLU A 112 48.34 9.86 -14.09
C GLU A 112 49.07 10.91 -14.95
N GLY A 113 49.25 12.12 -14.40
CA GLY A 113 49.81 13.27 -15.10
C GLY A 113 48.81 14.15 -15.88
N MET A 114 47.52 13.79 -15.96
CA MET A 114 46.50 14.68 -16.53
C MET A 114 46.18 15.84 -15.57
N THR A 115 46.06 17.06 -16.10
CA THR A 115 45.72 18.26 -15.33
C THR A 115 44.47 18.95 -15.86
N GLY A 116 43.76 19.67 -14.98
CA GLY A 116 42.52 20.37 -15.32
C GLY A 116 41.42 19.41 -15.81
N TRP A 117 40.75 19.78 -16.91
CA TRP A 117 39.59 19.05 -17.44
C TRP A 117 39.92 17.95 -18.45
N GLN A 118 41.21 17.64 -18.69
CA GLN A 118 41.63 16.70 -19.74
C GLN A 118 41.05 15.29 -19.56
N PHE A 119 40.83 14.86 -18.30
CA PHE A 119 40.26 13.55 -17.95
C PHE A 119 38.88 13.29 -18.56
N LEU A 120 38.10 14.34 -18.88
CA LEU A 120 36.78 14.20 -19.51
C LEU A 120 36.84 13.55 -20.90
N ARG A 121 38.01 13.59 -21.56
CA ARG A 121 38.25 12.96 -22.87
C ARG A 121 38.56 11.46 -22.76
N THR A 122 38.69 10.91 -21.56
CA THR A 122 38.90 9.46 -21.37
C THR A 122 37.59 8.68 -21.63
N TRP A 123 37.72 7.45 -22.13
CA TRP A 123 36.56 6.59 -22.40
C TRP A 123 35.68 6.35 -21.16
N ARG A 124 36.27 6.29 -19.97
CA ARG A 124 35.56 6.23 -18.67
C ARG A 124 34.58 7.41 -18.52
N TRP A 125 35.05 8.64 -18.73
CA TRP A 125 34.23 9.83 -18.54
C TRP A 125 33.22 10.02 -19.67
N PHE A 126 33.58 9.68 -20.91
CA PHE A 126 32.62 9.59 -22.00
C PHE A 126 31.48 8.60 -21.69
N ALA A 127 31.81 7.40 -21.19
CA ALA A 127 30.82 6.40 -20.80
C ALA A 127 29.91 6.88 -19.66
N PHE A 128 30.44 7.56 -18.64
CA PHE A 128 29.61 8.13 -17.56
C PHE A 128 28.69 9.26 -18.05
N ILE A 129 29.17 10.15 -18.92
CA ILE A 129 28.36 11.21 -19.54
C ILE A 129 27.25 10.59 -20.40
N ALA A 130 27.58 9.63 -21.27
CA ALA A 130 26.62 8.93 -22.10
C ALA A 130 25.56 8.18 -21.25
N SER A 131 25.99 7.49 -20.19
CA SER A 131 25.10 6.79 -19.26
C SER A 131 24.13 7.75 -18.55
N ALA A 132 24.62 8.92 -18.11
CA ALA A 132 23.78 9.94 -17.48
C ALA A 132 22.77 10.55 -18.46
N ILE A 133 23.16 10.78 -19.72
CA ILE A 133 22.25 11.25 -20.78
C ILE A 133 21.17 10.20 -21.08
N VAL A 134 21.54 8.92 -21.26
CA VAL A 134 20.59 7.82 -21.49
C VAL A 134 19.63 7.67 -20.30
N PHE A 135 20.14 7.72 -19.07
CA PHE A 135 19.32 7.68 -17.86
C PHE A 135 18.33 8.86 -17.80
N ALA A 136 18.79 10.08 -18.09
CA ALA A 136 17.92 11.27 -18.13
C ALA A 136 16.85 11.17 -19.22
N VAL A 137 17.17 10.64 -20.41
CA VAL A 137 16.20 10.38 -21.48
C VAL A 137 15.14 9.36 -21.03
N VAL A 138 15.55 8.26 -20.38
CA VAL A 138 14.60 7.28 -19.82
C VAL A 138 13.70 7.92 -18.75
N CYS A 139 14.25 8.74 -17.85
CA CYS A 139 13.44 9.48 -16.87
C CYS A 139 12.46 10.46 -17.53
N VAL A 140 12.85 11.17 -18.60
CA VAL A 140 11.94 12.06 -19.33
C VAL A 140 10.81 11.28 -20.02
N LEU A 141 11.11 10.15 -20.65
CA LEU A 141 10.08 9.28 -21.26
C LEU A 141 9.09 8.74 -20.21
N LEU A 142 9.57 8.38 -19.03
CA LEU A 142 8.73 7.93 -17.91
C LEU A 142 7.91 9.08 -17.29
N ALA A 143 8.45 10.31 -17.24
CA ALA A 143 7.71 11.50 -16.85
C ALA A 143 6.59 11.85 -17.85
N GLN A 144 6.87 11.74 -19.15
CA GLN A 144 5.87 11.93 -20.22
C GLN A 144 4.77 10.86 -20.14
N TRP A 145 5.13 9.58 -19.95
CA TRP A 145 4.14 8.52 -19.78
C TRP A 145 3.24 8.73 -18.54
N GLN A 146 3.79 9.22 -17.43
CA GLN A 146 2.99 9.60 -16.26
C GLN A 146 2.10 10.83 -16.51
N LEU A 147 2.57 11.80 -17.30
CA LEU A 147 1.76 12.95 -17.74
C LEU A 147 0.56 12.50 -18.58
N ASP A 148 0.79 11.67 -19.60
CA ASP A 148 -0.26 11.17 -20.49
C ASP A 148 -1.32 10.37 -19.72
N ARG A 149 -0.91 9.56 -18.75
CA ARG A 149 -1.82 8.83 -17.84
C ARG A 149 -2.62 9.78 -16.94
N GLY A 150 -1.96 10.75 -16.29
CA GLY A 150 -2.64 11.75 -15.46
C GLY A 150 -3.65 12.61 -16.24
N LEU A 151 -3.34 12.94 -17.49
CA LEU A 151 -4.25 13.66 -18.39
C LEU A 151 -5.47 12.81 -18.77
N GLN A 152 -5.27 11.53 -19.11
CA GLN A 152 -6.37 10.60 -19.45
C GLN A 152 -7.32 10.41 -18.25
N ALA A 153 -6.76 10.05 -17.08
CA ALA A 153 -7.51 9.95 -15.82
C ALA A 153 -8.28 11.25 -15.49
N SER A 154 -7.71 12.42 -15.78
CA SER A 154 -8.39 13.71 -15.57
C SER A 154 -9.53 13.97 -16.56
N ALA A 155 -9.41 13.51 -17.80
CA ALA A 155 -10.46 13.61 -18.81
C ALA A 155 -11.64 12.69 -18.48
N ASP A 156 -11.36 11.43 -18.13
CA ASP A 156 -12.39 10.45 -17.76
C ASP A 156 -13.11 10.86 -16.48
N ASN A 157 -12.38 11.33 -15.46
CA ASN A 157 -12.96 11.96 -14.27
C ASN A 157 -13.85 13.17 -14.61
N SER A 158 -13.49 13.98 -15.61
CA SER A 158 -14.30 15.14 -16.01
C SER A 158 -15.64 14.75 -16.66
N ILE A 159 -15.64 13.68 -17.45
CA ILE A 159 -16.85 13.11 -18.07
C ILE A 159 -17.78 12.55 -17.00
N VAL A 160 -17.24 11.72 -16.10
CA VAL A 160 -17.97 11.16 -14.96
C VAL A 160 -18.55 12.27 -14.07
N SER A 161 -17.76 13.30 -13.75
CA SER A 161 -18.21 14.44 -12.93
C SER A 161 -19.34 15.24 -13.59
N ALA A 162 -19.22 15.53 -14.89
CA ALA A 162 -20.26 16.20 -15.66
C ALA A 162 -21.56 15.37 -15.70
N ASN A 163 -21.46 14.06 -15.96
CA ASN A 163 -22.59 13.14 -15.98
C ASN A 163 -23.33 13.02 -14.64
N PHE A 164 -22.57 12.97 -13.55
CA PHE A 164 -23.08 12.85 -12.18
C PHE A 164 -23.84 14.12 -11.73
N ALA A 165 -23.36 15.29 -12.16
CA ALA A 165 -23.96 16.59 -11.87
C ALA A 165 -25.06 17.04 -12.87
N ALA A 166 -25.20 16.36 -14.01
CA ALA A 166 -26.16 16.73 -15.05
C ALA A 166 -27.63 16.57 -14.61
N ALA A 167 -28.51 17.37 -15.21
CA ALA A 167 -29.95 17.14 -15.11
C ALA A 167 -30.33 15.80 -15.80
N PRO A 168 -31.31 15.02 -15.27
CA PRO A 168 -31.69 13.75 -15.87
C PRO A 168 -32.17 13.87 -17.32
N VAL A 169 -31.74 12.93 -18.17
CA VAL A 169 -32.17 12.80 -19.57
C VAL A 169 -33.15 11.65 -19.71
N ALA A 170 -34.18 11.77 -20.55
CA ALA A 170 -35.12 10.67 -20.81
C ALA A 170 -34.39 9.42 -21.37
N LEU A 171 -34.75 8.23 -20.88
CA LEU A 171 -34.09 6.96 -21.20
C LEU A 171 -33.97 6.71 -22.72
N GLU A 172 -35.06 6.87 -23.48
CA GLU A 172 -35.10 6.73 -24.94
C GLU A 172 -34.11 7.66 -25.67
N LYS A 173 -33.80 8.82 -25.08
CA LYS A 173 -32.84 9.78 -25.64
C LYS A 173 -31.39 9.48 -25.23
N ALA A 174 -31.20 8.86 -24.07
CA ALA A 174 -29.88 8.42 -23.61
C ALA A 174 -29.47 7.11 -24.30
N LEU A 175 -30.39 6.15 -24.44
CA LEU A 175 -30.16 4.83 -25.04
C LEU A 175 -31.18 4.59 -26.17
N PRO A 176 -30.95 5.13 -27.40
CA PRO A 176 -31.91 5.06 -28.51
C PRO A 176 -32.22 3.66 -29.04
N THR A 177 -31.46 2.64 -28.64
CA THR A 177 -31.77 1.23 -28.86
C THR A 177 -31.40 0.40 -27.63
N LEU A 178 -32.03 -0.77 -27.46
CA LEU A 178 -31.79 -1.67 -26.32
C LEU A 178 -30.31 -1.99 -26.09
N GLY A 179 -29.54 -2.17 -27.17
CA GLY A 179 -28.10 -2.46 -27.13
C GLY A 179 -27.19 -1.24 -27.19
N SER A 180 -27.73 -0.02 -27.28
CA SER A 180 -26.93 1.21 -27.28
C SER A 180 -26.41 1.53 -25.88
N TYR A 181 -25.13 1.87 -25.80
CA TYR A 181 -24.45 2.49 -24.66
C TYR A 181 -23.05 2.93 -25.11
N ASP A 182 -22.65 4.16 -24.79
CA ASP A 182 -21.28 4.64 -24.96
C ASP A 182 -20.57 4.78 -23.59
N ALA A 183 -19.27 4.54 -23.54
CA ALA A 183 -18.48 4.68 -22.30
C ALA A 183 -18.59 6.08 -21.68
N THR A 184 -18.76 7.12 -22.50
CA THR A 184 -18.99 8.51 -22.08
C THR A 184 -20.34 8.73 -21.37
N GLN A 185 -21.21 7.73 -21.31
CA GLN A 185 -22.49 7.76 -20.57
C GLN A 185 -22.42 7.12 -19.19
N SER A 186 -21.24 6.65 -18.77
CA SER A 186 -21.00 6.13 -17.43
C SER A 186 -21.42 7.16 -16.37
N TRP A 187 -22.28 6.75 -15.43
CA TRP A 187 -22.90 7.60 -14.39
C TRP A 187 -23.85 8.70 -14.89
N GLN A 188 -24.23 8.72 -16.16
CA GLN A 188 -25.20 9.67 -16.68
C GLN A 188 -26.54 9.52 -15.95
N ARG A 189 -27.08 10.63 -15.42
CA ARG A 189 -28.40 10.65 -14.81
C ARG A 189 -29.49 10.52 -15.87
N VAL A 190 -30.38 9.54 -15.70
CA VAL A 190 -31.44 9.20 -16.66
C VAL A 190 -32.78 9.05 -15.95
N SER A 191 -33.86 9.51 -16.59
CA SER A 191 -35.23 9.35 -16.11
C SER A 191 -36.02 8.37 -16.98
N ALA A 192 -36.76 7.46 -16.36
CA ALA A 192 -37.64 6.50 -17.01
C ALA A 192 -38.98 6.39 -16.24
N THR A 193 -40.05 6.02 -16.93
CA THR A 193 -41.39 5.83 -16.35
C THR A 193 -41.91 4.46 -16.74
N GLY A 194 -42.41 3.68 -15.77
CA GLY A 194 -42.83 2.30 -16.01
C GLY A 194 -43.49 1.63 -14.80
N VAL A 195 -43.65 0.31 -14.86
CA VAL A 195 -44.18 -0.52 -13.76
C VAL A 195 -43.14 -1.58 -13.40
N TYR A 196 -42.88 -1.76 -12.10
CA TYR A 196 -41.93 -2.78 -11.62
C TYR A 196 -42.52 -4.20 -11.74
N LEU A 197 -41.78 -5.12 -12.36
CA LEU A 197 -42.10 -6.55 -12.42
C LEU A 197 -41.56 -7.23 -11.14
N ALA A 198 -42.37 -7.21 -10.07
CA ALA A 198 -41.96 -7.66 -8.75
C ALA A 198 -41.60 -9.17 -8.68
N ASP A 199 -42.31 -10.01 -9.43
CA ASP A 199 -42.09 -11.46 -9.44
C ASP A 199 -40.79 -11.86 -10.18
N ASP A 200 -40.27 -10.98 -11.04
CA ASP A 200 -39.05 -11.15 -11.84
C ASP A 200 -37.80 -10.51 -11.19
N GLU A 201 -37.89 -10.09 -9.93
CA GLU A 201 -36.81 -9.44 -9.19
C GLU A 201 -35.59 -10.35 -9.02
N LEU A 202 -34.39 -9.83 -9.34
CA LEU A 202 -33.10 -10.52 -9.24
C LEU A 202 -32.25 -9.96 -8.11
N VAL A 203 -31.42 -10.81 -7.49
CA VAL A 203 -30.61 -10.43 -6.33
C VAL A 203 -29.12 -10.66 -6.62
N ALA A 204 -28.36 -9.59 -6.85
CA ALA A 204 -26.91 -9.70 -7.10
C ALA A 204 -26.15 -9.89 -5.78
N ARG A 205 -25.39 -10.98 -5.67
CA ARG A 205 -24.65 -11.37 -4.45
C ARG A 205 -23.22 -10.85 -4.41
N ASN A 206 -22.59 -10.93 -3.23
CA ASN A 206 -21.23 -10.48 -2.96
C ASN A 206 -21.03 -8.96 -3.18
N ARG A 207 -22.06 -8.15 -2.92
CA ARG A 207 -22.04 -6.69 -3.15
C ARG A 207 -21.63 -5.94 -1.89
N SER A 208 -20.65 -5.06 -1.99
CA SER A 208 -20.13 -4.30 -0.86
C SER A 208 -20.69 -2.88 -0.86
N ASN A 209 -21.33 -2.47 0.23
CA ASN A 209 -21.84 -1.12 0.42
C ASN A 209 -21.38 -0.60 1.79
N ASN A 210 -20.76 0.58 1.85
CA ASN A 210 -20.09 1.10 3.05
C ASN A 210 -19.18 0.07 3.77
N GLY A 211 -18.42 -0.72 3.00
CA GLY A 211 -17.52 -1.76 3.52
C GLY A 211 -18.20 -3.01 4.09
N SER A 212 -19.53 -3.08 4.05
CA SER A 212 -20.32 -4.25 4.46
C SER A 212 -20.72 -5.08 3.24
N ASN A 213 -20.48 -6.39 3.29
CA ASN A 213 -20.85 -7.31 2.20
C ASN A 213 -22.30 -7.80 2.36
N GLY A 214 -23.02 -7.83 1.26
CA GLY A 214 -24.44 -8.18 1.16
C GLY A 214 -24.87 -8.36 -0.29
N PHE A 215 -26.05 -7.85 -0.63
CA PHE A 215 -26.71 -8.08 -1.90
C PHE A 215 -27.32 -6.80 -2.47
N GLU A 216 -27.35 -6.64 -3.79
CA GLU A 216 -28.13 -5.61 -4.50
C GLU A 216 -29.43 -6.21 -5.04
N VAL A 217 -30.48 -5.40 -5.16
CA VAL A 217 -31.83 -5.82 -5.55
C VAL A 217 -32.22 -5.15 -6.86
N ILE A 218 -32.25 -5.93 -7.93
CA ILE A 218 -32.48 -5.48 -9.31
C ILE A 218 -33.88 -5.92 -9.72
N THR A 219 -34.82 -4.98 -9.75
CA THR A 219 -36.18 -5.24 -10.23
C THR A 219 -36.31 -4.76 -11.67
N PRO A 220 -36.83 -5.58 -12.61
CA PRO A 220 -37.12 -5.10 -13.96
C PRO A 220 -38.23 -4.03 -13.94
N LEU A 221 -38.05 -2.96 -14.71
CA LEU A 221 -39.04 -1.90 -14.94
C LEU A 221 -39.57 -2.04 -16.38
N GLN A 222 -40.83 -2.44 -16.53
CA GLN A 222 -41.49 -2.45 -17.83
C GLN A 222 -41.95 -1.04 -18.21
N LEU A 223 -41.52 -0.57 -19.38
CA LEU A 223 -41.84 0.74 -19.91
C LEU A 223 -43.15 0.72 -20.73
N SER A 224 -43.63 1.89 -21.12
CA SER A 224 -44.91 2.06 -21.85
C SER A 224 -44.91 1.50 -23.27
N ASP A 225 -43.74 1.25 -23.87
CA ASP A 225 -43.57 0.57 -25.16
C ASP A 225 -43.49 -0.96 -25.04
N GLY A 226 -43.47 -1.49 -23.80
CA GLY A 226 -43.33 -2.92 -23.50
C GLY A 226 -41.88 -3.39 -23.29
N SER A 227 -40.88 -2.55 -23.60
CA SER A 227 -39.47 -2.84 -23.32
C SER A 227 -39.16 -2.83 -21.82
N VAL A 228 -38.06 -3.45 -21.42
CA VAL A 228 -37.74 -3.70 -20.00
C VAL A 228 -36.37 -3.15 -19.65
N PHE A 229 -36.34 -2.17 -18.75
CA PHE A 229 -35.12 -1.57 -18.23
C PHE A 229 -34.78 -2.12 -16.84
N MET A 230 -33.52 -2.52 -16.61
CA MET A 230 -33.12 -3.11 -15.34
C MET A 230 -32.75 -2.02 -14.32
N VAL A 231 -33.50 -1.96 -13.21
CA VAL A 231 -33.29 -0.96 -12.15
C VAL A 231 -32.78 -1.65 -10.88
N ASP A 232 -31.54 -1.33 -10.53
CA ASP A 232 -30.97 -1.67 -9.23
C ASP A 232 -31.47 -0.68 -8.18
N ARG A 233 -32.38 -1.13 -7.31
CA ARG A 233 -33.13 -0.31 -6.36
C ARG A 233 -32.38 -0.01 -5.07
N GLY A 234 -31.32 -0.75 -4.76
CA GLY A 234 -30.60 -0.62 -3.50
C GLY A 234 -30.03 -1.93 -2.96
N TRP A 235 -29.37 -1.80 -1.82
CA TRP A 235 -28.62 -2.86 -1.16
C TRP A 235 -29.35 -3.39 0.08
N VAL A 236 -29.23 -4.69 0.34
CA VAL A 236 -29.72 -5.38 1.53
C VAL A 236 -28.59 -6.18 2.19
N ALA A 237 -28.56 -6.17 3.53
CA ALA A 237 -27.63 -6.99 4.30
C ALA A 237 -27.96 -8.50 4.15
N PRO A 238 -27.02 -9.41 4.43
CA PRO A 238 -27.34 -10.84 4.53
C PRO A 238 -28.33 -11.16 5.64
N SER A 239 -29.04 -12.28 5.51
CA SER A 239 -29.93 -12.76 6.57
C SER A 239 -29.14 -13.11 7.84
N ALA A 240 -29.68 -12.71 8.99
CA ALA A 240 -29.11 -13.01 10.32
C ALA A 240 -28.96 -14.52 10.62
N THR A 241 -29.67 -15.38 9.89
CA THR A 241 -29.56 -16.85 10.02
C THR A 241 -28.77 -17.52 8.89
N ASN A 242 -28.49 -16.81 7.79
CA ASN A 242 -27.76 -17.36 6.64
C ASN A 242 -27.07 -16.25 5.83
N ALA A 243 -25.74 -16.16 5.94
CA ALA A 243 -24.93 -15.18 5.21
C ALA A 243 -24.92 -15.36 3.67
N LEU A 244 -25.43 -16.48 3.15
CA LEU A 244 -25.58 -16.74 1.70
C LEU A 244 -26.99 -16.40 1.16
N ALA A 245 -27.89 -15.93 2.02
CA ALA A 245 -29.19 -15.40 1.63
C ALA A 245 -29.27 -13.88 1.91
N PRO A 246 -30.00 -13.09 1.11
CA PRO A 246 -30.36 -11.73 1.49
C PRO A 246 -31.22 -11.73 2.76
N GLY A 247 -31.26 -10.59 3.44
CA GLY A 247 -32.25 -10.29 4.47
C GLY A 247 -33.65 -10.09 3.87
N GLU A 248 -34.54 -9.48 4.64
CA GLU A 248 -35.88 -9.13 4.18
C GLU A 248 -35.80 -8.08 3.07
N ILE A 249 -36.27 -8.42 1.86
CA ILE A 249 -36.35 -7.51 0.72
C ILE A 249 -37.73 -6.87 0.69
N THR A 250 -37.78 -5.54 0.75
CA THR A 250 -39.03 -4.79 0.68
C THR A 250 -39.56 -4.78 -0.75
N PRO A 251 -40.86 -5.09 -0.98
CA PRO A 251 -41.46 -5.03 -2.32
C PRO A 251 -41.29 -3.67 -3.01
N PRO A 252 -41.23 -3.62 -4.35
CA PRO A 252 -41.21 -2.38 -5.11
C PRO A 252 -42.48 -1.54 -4.87
N ALA A 253 -42.41 -0.25 -5.21
CA ALA A 253 -43.60 0.60 -5.21
C ALA A 253 -44.59 0.11 -6.28
N ALA A 254 -45.87 0.01 -5.91
CA ALA A 254 -46.92 -0.54 -6.77
C ALA A 254 -47.48 0.51 -7.75
N GLY A 255 -47.85 0.05 -8.96
CA GLY A 255 -48.36 0.91 -10.04
C GLY A 255 -47.23 1.55 -10.86
N THR A 256 -47.57 2.64 -11.54
CA THR A 256 -46.60 3.40 -12.35
C THR A 256 -45.66 4.21 -11.45
N VAL A 257 -44.36 4.12 -11.73
CA VAL A 257 -43.30 4.89 -11.07
C VAL A 257 -42.53 5.72 -12.09
N ASP A 258 -42.17 6.95 -11.70
CA ASP A 258 -41.12 7.74 -12.33
C ASP A 258 -39.81 7.46 -11.56
N VAL A 259 -38.80 6.91 -12.22
CA VAL A 259 -37.48 6.66 -11.63
C VAL A 259 -36.43 7.61 -12.23
N VAL A 260 -35.49 8.05 -11.39
CA VAL A 260 -34.23 8.66 -11.83
C VAL A 260 -33.09 7.75 -11.38
N VAL A 261 -32.33 7.28 -12.36
CA VAL A 261 -31.22 6.34 -12.21
C VAL A 261 -29.89 6.97 -12.66
N GLN A 262 -28.78 6.33 -12.31
CA GLN A 262 -27.46 6.57 -12.89
C GLN A 262 -27.08 5.37 -13.76
N LEU A 263 -26.71 5.61 -15.01
CA LEU A 263 -26.38 4.53 -15.94
C LEU A 263 -25.08 3.80 -15.56
N ARG A 264 -25.11 2.48 -15.70
CA ARG A 264 -23.98 1.56 -15.51
C ARG A 264 -23.93 0.55 -16.66
N PRO A 265 -22.75 0.25 -17.23
CA PRO A 265 -22.63 -0.75 -18.30
C PRO A 265 -22.96 -2.16 -17.79
N SER A 266 -23.36 -3.07 -18.68
CA SER A 266 -23.44 -4.50 -18.38
C SER A 266 -22.13 -5.02 -17.77
N GLU A 267 -22.21 -5.75 -16.66
CA GLU A 267 -21.04 -6.35 -16.01
C GLU A 267 -20.51 -7.57 -16.78
N ALA A 268 -19.19 -7.79 -16.69
CA ALA A 268 -18.55 -8.99 -17.18
C ALA A 268 -19.12 -10.26 -16.50
N ALA A 269 -19.31 -11.32 -17.31
CA ALA A 269 -19.99 -12.54 -16.90
C ALA A 269 -19.21 -13.34 -15.82
N GLN A 270 -19.65 -13.27 -14.57
CA GLN A 270 -19.03 -14.00 -13.46
C GLN A 270 -19.84 -15.25 -13.06
N GLY A 271 -19.14 -16.27 -12.57
CA GLY A 271 -19.74 -17.52 -12.09
C GLY A 271 -20.54 -18.32 -13.14
N THR A 272 -21.13 -19.42 -12.68
CA THR A 272 -22.13 -20.20 -13.42
C THR A 272 -23.51 -19.55 -13.29
N ALA A 273 -24.41 -19.81 -14.24
CA ALA A 273 -25.80 -19.34 -14.19
C ALA A 273 -26.62 -20.00 -13.06
N ASN A 274 -26.14 -21.11 -12.51
CA ASN A 274 -26.85 -21.97 -11.55
C ASN A 274 -26.73 -21.43 -10.10
N ALA A 275 -27.03 -20.16 -9.90
CA ALA A 275 -27.25 -19.61 -8.55
C ALA A 275 -28.66 -20.00 -8.04
N PRO A 276 -28.88 -20.12 -6.72
CA PRO A 276 -30.20 -20.52 -6.20
C PRO A 276 -31.28 -19.48 -6.48
N GLY A 277 -32.39 -19.91 -7.09
CA GLY A 277 -33.58 -19.08 -7.31
C GLY A 277 -33.34 -17.87 -8.21
N ASN A 278 -33.53 -16.68 -7.65
CA ASN A 278 -33.37 -15.39 -8.34
C ASN A 278 -32.01 -14.71 -8.09
N GLN A 279 -31.09 -15.35 -7.36
CA GLN A 279 -29.75 -14.78 -7.18
C GLN A 279 -28.97 -14.74 -8.51
N ILE A 280 -28.11 -13.74 -8.68
CA ILE A 280 -27.17 -13.61 -9.79
C ILE A 280 -25.76 -13.26 -9.29
N ALA A 281 -24.72 -13.69 -10.01
CA ALA A 281 -23.32 -13.43 -9.65
C ALA A 281 -22.72 -12.15 -10.28
N SER A 282 -23.37 -11.60 -11.30
CA SER A 282 -23.06 -10.33 -11.96
C SER A 282 -24.31 -9.83 -12.71
N ILE A 283 -24.48 -8.52 -12.82
CA ILE A 283 -25.52 -7.85 -13.62
C ILE A 283 -25.08 -7.85 -15.09
N THR A 284 -25.02 -9.05 -15.67
CA THR A 284 -24.64 -9.27 -17.07
C THR A 284 -25.89 -9.31 -17.92
N LEU A 285 -26.16 -8.24 -18.67
CA LEU A 285 -27.47 -7.98 -19.26
C LEU A 285 -27.83 -8.95 -20.39
N SER A 286 -26.85 -9.52 -21.09
CA SER A 286 -27.09 -10.61 -22.06
C SER A 286 -27.67 -11.86 -21.39
N ARG A 287 -27.06 -12.34 -20.30
CA ARG A 287 -27.57 -13.47 -19.49
C ARG A 287 -28.96 -13.21 -18.88
N ILE A 288 -29.30 -11.93 -18.67
CA ILE A 288 -30.60 -11.50 -18.16
C ILE A 288 -31.65 -11.49 -19.29
N HIS A 289 -31.30 -10.99 -20.47
CA HIS A 289 -32.12 -11.09 -21.68
C HIS A 289 -32.40 -12.57 -22.05
N ASP A 290 -31.38 -13.44 -22.01
CA ASP A 290 -31.51 -14.89 -22.22
C ASP A 290 -32.50 -15.56 -21.25
N ARG A 291 -32.70 -14.98 -20.04
CA ARG A 291 -33.58 -15.51 -18.99
C ARG A 291 -35.04 -15.08 -19.18
N PHE A 292 -35.27 -13.85 -19.63
CA PHE A 292 -36.62 -13.27 -19.75
C PHE A 292 -37.21 -13.34 -21.16
N GLY A 293 -36.38 -13.44 -22.20
CA GLY A 293 -36.83 -13.54 -23.60
C GLY A 293 -37.55 -12.31 -24.15
N THR A 294 -37.46 -11.17 -23.44
CA THR A 294 -38.13 -9.90 -23.74
C THR A 294 -37.14 -8.85 -24.29
N ASP A 295 -37.68 -7.74 -24.78
CA ASP A 295 -36.96 -6.54 -25.23
C ASP A 295 -36.30 -5.80 -24.05
N VAL A 296 -35.28 -6.43 -23.45
CA VAL A 296 -34.49 -5.93 -22.33
C VAL A 296 -33.39 -4.99 -22.83
N TYR A 297 -33.18 -3.86 -22.16
CA TYR A 297 -32.00 -3.02 -22.38
C TYR A 297 -30.73 -3.79 -22.00
N THR A 298 -29.87 -4.04 -22.99
CA THR A 298 -28.64 -4.83 -22.89
C THR A 298 -27.36 -3.99 -22.88
N GLY A 299 -27.41 -2.72 -23.29
CA GLY A 299 -26.28 -1.80 -23.22
C GLY A 299 -25.95 -1.40 -21.77
N ALA A 300 -26.96 -0.98 -21.01
CA ALA A 300 -26.80 -0.47 -19.65
C ALA A 300 -28.01 -0.75 -18.74
N TYR A 301 -27.75 -0.74 -17.43
CA TYR A 301 -28.75 -0.77 -16.36
C TYR A 301 -28.67 0.53 -15.53
N GLY A 302 -29.66 0.77 -14.68
CA GLY A 302 -29.73 1.98 -13.86
C GLY A 302 -29.65 1.69 -12.37
N VAL A 303 -28.70 2.34 -11.68
CA VAL A 303 -28.69 2.37 -10.20
C VAL A 303 -29.57 3.50 -9.72
N LEU A 304 -30.58 3.19 -8.90
CA LEU A 304 -31.61 4.12 -8.46
C LEU A 304 -31.05 5.27 -7.63
N ASN A 305 -31.39 6.51 -8.02
CA ASN A 305 -31.02 7.73 -7.30
C ASN A 305 -32.24 8.35 -6.60
N SER A 306 -33.42 8.33 -7.25
CA SER A 306 -34.70 8.72 -6.65
C SER A 306 -35.88 8.12 -7.43
N GLN A 307 -37.07 8.03 -6.81
CA GLN A 307 -38.31 7.67 -7.51
C GLN A 307 -39.55 8.37 -6.93
N SER A 308 -40.60 8.45 -7.74
CA SER A 308 -41.94 8.91 -7.39
C SER A 308 -42.98 7.89 -7.86
N PRO A 309 -43.93 7.41 -7.01
CA PRO A 309 -43.96 7.59 -5.56
C PRO A 309 -42.70 7.02 -4.87
N ALA A 310 -42.43 7.50 -3.65
CA ALA A 310 -41.33 7.00 -2.85
C ALA A 310 -41.52 5.51 -2.52
N ALA A 311 -40.43 4.74 -2.54
CA ALA A 311 -40.45 3.34 -2.15
C ALA A 311 -40.67 3.16 -0.63
N ASN A 312 -41.19 1.99 -0.25
CA ASN A 312 -41.23 1.58 1.16
C ASN A 312 -39.78 1.44 1.70
N PRO A 313 -39.51 1.83 2.96
CA PRO A 313 -38.18 1.73 3.54
C PRO A 313 -37.77 0.28 3.81
N GLY A 314 -36.49 -0.04 3.56
CA GLY A 314 -35.86 -1.31 3.94
C GLY A 314 -34.63 -1.66 3.11
N LEU A 315 -34.58 -1.24 1.84
CA LEU A 315 -33.34 -1.20 1.07
C LEU A 315 -32.49 0.02 1.45
N ALA A 316 -31.19 -0.18 1.60
CA ALA A 316 -30.23 0.90 1.76
C ALA A 316 -29.84 1.48 0.38
N ALA A 317 -29.68 2.80 0.28
CA ALA A 317 -29.13 3.41 -0.93
C ALA A 317 -27.71 2.86 -1.20
N ILE A 318 -27.44 2.51 -2.46
CA ILE A 318 -26.10 2.14 -2.91
C ILE A 318 -25.24 3.40 -2.91
N GLN A 319 -24.06 3.33 -2.30
CA GLN A 319 -23.15 4.46 -2.23
C GLN A 319 -22.47 4.70 -3.59
N THR A 320 -23.21 5.35 -4.48
CA THR A 320 -22.71 5.91 -5.73
C THR A 320 -21.96 7.20 -5.43
N THR A 321 -20.85 7.12 -4.70
CA THR A 321 -19.87 8.21 -4.69
C THR A 321 -19.30 8.35 -6.09
N MET A 322 -19.13 9.58 -6.58
CA MET A 322 -18.49 9.85 -7.86
C MET A 322 -17.11 9.16 -7.88
N PRO A 323 -16.87 8.16 -8.74
CA PRO A 323 -15.56 7.54 -8.79
C PRO A 323 -14.59 8.51 -9.44
N THR A 324 -13.47 8.73 -8.77
CA THR A 324 -12.36 9.56 -9.27
C THR A 324 -11.08 8.74 -9.26
N GLU A 325 -10.44 8.60 -10.42
CA GLU A 325 -9.08 8.06 -10.51
C GLU A 325 -8.09 9.03 -9.84
N ASP A 326 -7.02 8.50 -9.24
CA ASP A 326 -5.99 9.30 -8.55
C ASP A 326 -5.03 9.98 -9.54
N VAL A 327 -5.52 11.07 -10.13
CA VAL A 327 -4.77 12.00 -10.98
C VAL A 327 -3.57 12.61 -10.23
N GLY A 328 -3.65 12.76 -8.91
CA GLY A 328 -2.59 13.36 -8.10
C GLY A 328 -1.34 12.49 -8.04
N LEU A 329 -1.54 11.17 -7.92
CA LEU A 329 -0.46 10.19 -7.91
C LEU A 329 0.37 10.24 -9.19
N HIS A 330 -0.27 10.33 -10.36
CA HIS A 330 0.41 10.46 -11.66
C HIS A 330 1.30 11.71 -11.74
N TYR A 331 0.78 12.88 -11.34
CA TYR A 331 1.57 14.11 -11.32
C TYR A 331 2.71 14.08 -10.29
N SER A 332 2.55 13.37 -9.16
CA SER A 332 3.64 13.19 -8.20
C SER A 332 4.79 12.36 -8.78
N TYR A 333 4.49 11.29 -9.51
CA TYR A 333 5.51 10.47 -10.18
C TYR A 333 6.20 11.18 -11.34
N LEU A 334 5.48 12.00 -12.12
CA LEU A 334 6.07 12.89 -13.13
C LEU A 334 7.19 13.75 -12.50
N VAL A 335 6.87 14.44 -11.40
CA VAL A 335 7.83 15.29 -10.67
C VAL A 335 9.00 14.48 -10.11
N GLN A 336 8.74 13.27 -9.59
CA GLN A 336 9.78 12.36 -9.10
C GLN A 336 10.78 11.95 -10.22
N TRP A 337 10.29 11.62 -11.42
CA TRP A 337 11.17 11.28 -12.56
C TRP A 337 12.04 12.48 -13.00
N VAL A 338 11.50 13.70 -12.98
CA VAL A 338 12.27 14.92 -13.24
C VAL A 338 13.35 15.14 -12.17
N PHE A 339 13.03 14.90 -10.89
CA PHE A 339 14.03 14.96 -9.82
C PHE A 339 15.13 13.89 -9.97
N PHE A 340 14.81 12.65 -10.39
CA PHE A 340 15.82 11.63 -10.65
C PHE A 340 16.78 12.03 -11.77
N ALA A 341 16.29 12.59 -12.88
CA ALA A 341 17.15 13.13 -13.94
C ALA A 341 18.07 14.25 -13.42
N LEU A 342 17.52 15.19 -12.64
CA LEU A 342 18.28 16.29 -12.04
C LEU A 342 19.36 15.79 -11.07
N ILE A 343 19.02 14.86 -10.18
CA ILE A 343 19.96 14.25 -9.22
C ILE A 343 21.06 13.48 -9.95
N GLY A 344 20.75 12.79 -11.06
CA GLY A 344 21.75 12.15 -11.92
C GLY A 344 22.80 13.13 -12.45
N PHE A 345 22.38 14.29 -12.97
CA PHE A 345 23.32 15.33 -13.41
C PHE A 345 24.08 16.01 -12.26
N LEU A 346 23.44 16.22 -11.10
CA LEU A 346 24.12 16.74 -9.91
C LEU A 346 25.19 15.77 -9.38
N ALA A 347 24.90 14.46 -9.36
CA ALA A 347 25.85 13.42 -8.98
C ALA A 347 27.02 13.33 -9.97
N LEU A 348 26.74 13.39 -11.29
CA LEU A 348 27.77 13.45 -12.33
C LEU A 348 28.68 14.68 -12.16
N GLY A 349 28.09 15.87 -11.99
CA GLY A 349 28.82 17.13 -11.77
C GLY A 349 29.63 17.13 -10.48
N PHE A 350 29.12 16.51 -9.41
CA PHE A 350 29.88 16.31 -8.17
C PHE A 350 31.06 15.36 -8.38
N ALA A 351 30.87 14.24 -9.08
CA ALA A 351 31.94 13.30 -9.39
C ALA A 351 33.03 13.95 -10.27
N MET A 352 32.65 14.69 -11.32
CA MET A 352 33.56 15.49 -12.14
C MET A 352 34.38 16.48 -11.30
N ARG A 353 33.71 17.20 -10.38
CA ARG A 353 34.33 18.16 -9.48
C ARG A 353 35.23 17.51 -8.42
N LYS A 354 34.95 16.27 -8.02
CA LYS A 354 35.79 15.46 -7.13
C LYS A 354 37.07 15.03 -7.86
N GLU A 355 36.93 14.45 -9.06
CA GLU A 355 38.03 14.03 -9.93
C GLU A 355 39.00 15.18 -10.23
N TYR A 356 38.48 16.33 -10.69
CA TYR A 356 39.24 17.55 -10.95
C TYR A 356 40.13 17.94 -9.75
N ARG A 357 39.57 17.90 -8.53
CA ARG A 357 40.28 18.27 -7.29
C ARG A 357 41.35 17.25 -6.89
N GLN A 358 41.22 15.99 -7.29
CA GLN A 358 42.24 14.97 -7.05
C GLN A 358 43.41 15.17 -8.00
N LEU A 359 43.16 15.44 -9.28
CA LEU A 359 44.19 15.68 -10.31
C LEU A 359 44.91 17.04 -10.12
N ASN A 360 44.20 18.10 -9.75
CA ASN A 360 44.80 19.40 -9.38
C ASN A 360 45.24 19.46 -7.89
N SER A 361 45.45 18.36 -7.18
CA SER A 361 45.79 18.40 -5.74
C SER A 361 47.19 18.98 -5.43
N ASP A 362 48.09 19.02 -6.42
CA ASP A 362 49.41 19.67 -6.32
C ASP A 362 49.44 21.14 -6.78
N ASP A 363 48.33 21.64 -7.32
CA ASP A 363 48.14 23.04 -7.71
C ASP A 363 48.20 23.96 -6.47
N PRO A 364 49.05 25.01 -6.44
CA PRO A 364 49.13 25.93 -5.30
C PRO A 364 47.78 26.61 -5.01
N GLU A 365 46.97 26.95 -6.02
CA GLU A 365 45.66 27.56 -5.78
C GLU A 365 44.67 26.55 -5.17
N GLU A 366 44.64 25.30 -5.63
CA GLU A 366 43.74 24.29 -5.06
C GLU A 366 44.15 23.94 -3.62
N ARG A 367 45.45 23.95 -3.31
CA ARG A 367 45.99 23.83 -1.94
C ARG A 367 45.59 25.00 -1.05
N GLU A 368 45.68 26.24 -1.53
CA GLU A 368 45.19 27.41 -0.78
C GLU A 368 43.68 27.34 -0.53
N ARG A 369 42.89 27.06 -1.57
CA ARG A 369 41.43 26.86 -1.48
C ARG A 369 41.08 25.70 -0.53
N ALA A 370 41.84 24.62 -0.51
CA ALA A 370 41.67 23.51 0.44
C ALA A 370 41.98 23.96 1.87
N SER A 371 43.06 24.70 2.10
CA SER A 371 43.38 25.27 3.42
C SER A 371 42.27 26.23 3.90
N ALA A 372 41.68 27.02 3.00
CA ALA A 372 40.58 27.92 3.30
C ALA A 372 39.29 27.16 3.64
N ARG A 373 39.00 26.04 2.96
CA ARG A 373 37.89 25.15 3.30
C ARG A 373 38.09 24.49 4.67
N LEU A 374 39.30 24.03 4.99
CA LEU A 374 39.63 23.49 6.32
C LEU A 374 39.50 24.56 7.42
N LYS A 375 40.03 25.77 7.19
CA LYS A 375 39.83 26.93 8.07
C LYS A 375 38.35 27.28 8.24
N LYS A 376 37.52 27.16 7.19
CA LYS A 376 36.06 27.40 7.28
C LYS A 376 35.32 26.28 8.02
N ARG A 377 35.65 24.99 7.80
CA ARG A 377 35.07 23.88 8.57
C ARG A 377 35.45 23.99 10.04
N ALA A 378 36.70 24.33 10.35
CA ALA A 378 37.15 24.61 11.71
C ALA A 378 36.41 25.81 12.33
N ARG A 379 36.08 26.86 11.56
CA ARG A 379 35.31 28.01 12.05
C ARG A 379 33.78 27.79 12.09
N LYS A 380 33.28 26.61 11.69
CA LYS A 380 31.89 26.20 12.01
C LYS A 380 31.87 25.75 13.48
N PRO A 381 30.84 26.10 14.28
CA PRO A 381 30.57 25.37 15.51
C PRO A 381 30.27 23.90 15.21
N PHE A 382 30.39 23.05 16.23
CA PHE A 382 29.92 21.66 16.18
C PHE A 382 28.44 21.62 15.79
N SER A 383 28.05 20.55 15.11
CA SER A 383 26.64 20.17 14.91
C SER A 383 26.16 19.39 16.14
N ASP A 384 24.86 19.41 16.43
CA ASP A 384 24.31 18.65 17.55
C ASP A 384 24.59 17.13 17.39
N GLU A 385 24.54 16.63 16.16
CA GLU A 385 24.99 15.27 15.78
C GLU A 385 26.46 14.97 16.16
N GLU A 386 27.36 15.95 16.00
CA GLU A 386 28.79 15.80 16.36
C GLU A 386 29.00 15.85 17.89
N LEU A 387 28.04 16.39 18.66
CA LEU A 387 28.05 16.39 20.14
C LEU A 387 27.43 15.11 20.71
N GLU A 388 26.35 14.61 20.10
CA GLU A 388 25.74 13.32 20.47
C GLU A 388 26.70 12.15 20.21
N ASP A 389 27.43 12.13 19.08
CA ASP A 389 28.51 11.17 18.82
C ASP A 389 29.64 11.27 19.86
N GLU A 390 30.08 12.49 20.24
CA GLU A 390 31.13 12.69 21.26
C GLU A 390 30.69 12.28 22.68
N GLU A 391 29.40 12.38 23.03
CA GLU A 391 28.85 11.92 24.32
C GLU A 391 28.62 10.39 24.34
N ILE A 392 28.38 9.75 23.20
CA ILE A 392 28.29 8.28 23.06
C ILE A 392 29.67 7.60 23.16
N ASP A 393 30.70 8.13 22.48
CA ASP A 393 32.05 7.54 22.50
C ASP A 393 32.83 7.82 23.82
N GLY A 394 32.31 8.70 24.69
CA GLY A 394 32.68 8.78 26.10
C GLY A 394 34.12 9.22 26.42
N PHE A 395 34.85 9.79 25.46
CA PHE A 395 36.28 10.10 25.62
C PHE A 395 36.67 11.47 25.04
N LEU A 396 36.63 12.50 25.90
CA LEU A 396 36.92 13.92 25.60
C LEU A 396 38.12 14.14 24.64
N PRO A 397 37.88 14.48 23.36
CA PRO A 397 38.96 14.61 22.39
C PRO A 397 39.46 16.05 22.30
N LEU A 398 40.46 16.42 23.12
CA LEU A 398 41.27 17.65 22.94
C LEU A 398 42.14 17.64 21.65
N THR A 399 41.82 16.76 20.69
CA THR A 399 42.54 16.51 19.43
C THR A 399 42.66 17.74 18.53
N ARG A 400 41.80 18.74 18.73
CA ARG A 400 41.80 19.99 17.97
C ARG A 400 42.56 21.14 18.64
N TRP A 401 42.81 21.08 19.95
CA TRP A 401 43.57 22.09 20.69
C TRP A 401 44.71 21.40 21.47
N GLY A 402 45.82 21.14 20.78
CA GLY A 402 47.03 20.60 21.38
C GLY A 402 47.67 21.59 22.36
N VAL A 403 47.24 21.55 23.62
CA VAL A 403 47.81 22.34 24.73
C VAL A 403 48.69 21.44 25.59
N SER A 404 50.01 21.60 25.46
CA SER A 404 50.96 20.98 26.37
C SER A 404 50.93 21.69 27.73
N GLY A 405 50.43 21.02 28.77
CA GLY A 405 50.39 21.56 30.12
C GLY A 405 51.79 21.77 30.71
N THR A 406 52.22 23.02 30.81
CA THR A 406 53.41 23.40 31.60
C THR A 406 53.03 23.41 33.09
N ALA A 407 53.65 22.52 33.87
CA ALA A 407 53.52 22.56 35.33
C ALA A 407 54.09 23.89 35.88
N GLY A 408 53.37 24.54 36.79
CA GLY A 408 53.86 25.69 37.53
C GLY A 408 54.45 25.26 38.87
N ASP A 409 55.67 25.71 39.18
CA ASP A 409 56.28 25.51 40.49
C ASP A 409 55.47 26.19 41.61
N PRO A 410 55.39 25.58 42.82
CA PRO A 410 54.96 26.30 44.01
C PRO A 410 56.04 27.31 44.43
N LYS A 411 55.62 28.48 44.90
CA LYS A 411 56.48 29.49 45.55
C LYS A 411 55.86 29.96 46.88
N PRO A 412 56.70 30.46 47.80
CA PRO A 412 56.79 29.93 49.16
C PRO A 412 55.78 30.51 50.15
#